data_AF-A0A255HBR8-F1
#
_entry.id   AF-A0A255HBR8-F1
#
_cell.length_a   1.000
_cell.length_b   1.000
_cell.length_c   1.000
_cell.angle_alpha   90.00
_cell.angle_beta   90.00
_cell.angle_gamma   90.00
#
_symmetry.space_group_name_H-M   'P 1'
#
loop_
_entity.id
_entity.type
_entity.pdbx_description
1 polymer ?
#
loop_
_entity_poly.entity_id
_entity_poly.type
_entity_poly.pdbx_seq_one_letter_code
_entity_poly.pdbx_strand_id
1 'polypeptide(L)'
;MLPRQRENARTIIAVGKGHGVPQRGQVVAIATALQESHLCNLRFGDRDSVGLFQRRTSVGWGSVAEINHTVKSSRAFHGVASHTSNGGLLDIRGWQQMSITQAAQAVQCRNKLRSEHSLT
;
A
#
# COMPACT_ATOMS: atom_id res chain seq x y z
N MET A 1 10.13 -3.40 18.70
CA MET A 1 10.24 -3.55 17.23
C MET A 1 11.47 -4.37 16.86
N LEU A 2 11.30 -5.48 16.16
CA LEU A 2 12.35 -6.39 15.73
C LEU A 2 13.23 -5.78 14.61
N PRO A 3 14.47 -6.26 14.39
CA PRO A 3 15.34 -5.76 13.30
C PRO A 3 14.67 -5.80 11.92
N ARG A 4 13.95 -6.88 11.58
CA ARG A 4 13.22 -7.00 10.31
C ARG A 4 12.09 -5.97 10.17
N GLN A 5 11.37 -5.66 11.24
CA GLN A 5 10.32 -4.62 11.22
C GLN A 5 10.91 -3.22 10.99
N ARG A 6 12.07 -2.93 11.59
CA ARG A 6 12.81 -1.69 11.35
C ARG A 6 13.25 -1.58 9.89
N GLU A 7 13.72 -2.67 9.30
CA GLU A 7 14.15 -2.69 7.90
C GLU A 7 12.98 -2.50 6.93
N ASN A 8 11.82 -3.12 7.21
CA ASN A 8 10.61 -2.89 6.45
C ASN A 8 10.15 -1.42 6.53
N ALA A 9 10.18 -0.82 7.72
CA ALA A 9 9.88 0.61 7.89
C ALA A 9 10.84 1.51 7.10
N ARG A 10 12.15 1.24 7.15
CA ARG A 10 13.15 1.95 6.34
C ARG A 10 12.86 1.82 4.85
N THR A 11 12.50 0.62 4.39
CA THR A 11 12.14 0.40 2.99
C THR A 11 10.95 1.25 2.58
N ILE A 12 9.87 1.27 3.36
CA ILE A 12 8.68 2.10 3.10
C ILE A 12 9.08 3.58 2.98
N ILE A 13 9.86 4.09 3.94
CA ILE A 13 10.34 5.48 3.96
C ILE A 13 11.24 5.78 2.76
N ALA A 14 12.21 4.92 2.47
CA ALA A 14 13.18 5.10 1.39
C ALA A 14 12.49 5.13 0.03
N VAL A 15 11.51 4.24 -0.20
CA VAL A 15 10.69 4.25 -1.42
C VAL A 15 9.91 5.55 -1.52
N GLY A 16 9.25 5.99 -0.45
CA GLY A 16 8.51 7.26 -0.47
C GLY A 16 9.42 8.45 -0.81
N LYS A 17 10.59 8.56 -0.15
CA LYS A 17 11.58 9.59 -0.43
C LYS A 17 12.08 9.56 -1.88
N GLY A 18 12.44 8.37 -2.38
CA GLY A 18 12.96 8.20 -3.74
C GLY A 18 11.98 8.56 -4.85
N HIS A 19 10.68 8.63 -4.53
CA HIS A 19 9.62 9.03 -5.46
C HIS A 19 8.96 10.37 -5.10
N GLY A 20 9.59 11.20 -4.25
CA GLY A 20 9.08 12.53 -3.91
C GLY A 20 7.78 12.54 -3.10
N VAL A 21 7.41 11.41 -2.48
CA VAL A 21 6.22 11.33 -1.61
C VAL A 21 6.46 12.18 -0.37
N PRO A 22 5.57 13.14 -0.04
CA PRO A 22 5.72 13.97 1.15
C PRO A 22 5.83 13.12 2.44
N GLN A 23 6.51 13.64 3.46
CA GLN A 23 6.71 12.92 4.73
C GLN A 23 5.38 12.42 5.33
N ARG A 24 4.29 13.20 5.21
CA ARG A 24 2.96 12.79 5.65
C ARG A 24 2.50 11.49 4.97
N GLY A 25 2.77 11.30 3.68
CA GLY A 25 2.42 10.08 2.96
C GLY A 25 3.22 8.87 3.41
N GLN A 26 4.50 9.08 3.75
CA GLN A 26 5.34 8.03 4.35
C GLN A 26 4.81 7.62 5.73
N VAL A 27 4.36 8.58 6.54
CA VAL A 27 3.72 8.32 7.85
C VAL A 27 2.43 7.52 7.67
N VAL A 28 1.59 7.86 6.69
CA VAL A 28 0.38 7.08 6.37
C VAL A 28 0.75 5.64 6.04
N ALA A 29 1.75 5.41 5.19
CA ALA A 29 2.20 4.07 4.84
C ALA A 29 2.73 3.27 6.05
N ILE A 30 3.53 3.90 6.91
CA ILE A 30 4.02 3.25 8.15
C ILE A 30 2.86 2.91 9.09
N ALA A 31 1.92 3.84 9.30
CA ALA A 31 0.76 3.61 10.14
C ALA A 31 -0.11 2.47 9.60
N THR A 32 -0.33 2.41 8.28
CA THR A 32 -1.05 1.29 7.67
C THR A 32 -0.31 -0.01 7.85
N ALA A 33 0.98 -0.10 7.53
CA ALA A 33 1.72 -1.35 7.67
C ALA A 33 1.85 -1.81 9.14
N LEU A 34 1.88 -0.86 10.10
CA LEU A 34 1.77 -1.16 11.52
C LEU A 34 0.42 -1.80 11.84
N GLN A 35 -0.68 -1.20 11.38
CA GLN A 35 -2.03 -1.70 11.64
C GLN A 35 -2.30 -3.06 10.99
N GLU A 36 -1.85 -3.25 9.75
CA GLU A 36 -2.15 -4.45 8.96
C GLU A 36 -1.28 -5.65 9.37
N SER A 37 -0.02 -5.41 9.71
CA SER A 37 0.94 -6.51 9.87
C SER A 37 1.96 -6.31 10.99
N HIS A 38 1.85 -5.25 11.79
CA HIS A 38 2.90 -4.80 12.69
C HIS A 38 4.25 -4.64 11.97
N LEU A 39 4.25 -4.16 10.71
CA LEU A 39 5.43 -4.06 9.84
C LEU A 39 6.12 -5.40 9.52
N CYS A 40 5.40 -6.52 9.62
CA CYS A 40 5.89 -7.82 9.21
C CYS A 40 5.45 -8.12 7.78
N ASN A 41 6.38 -8.56 6.93
CA ASN A 41 6.06 -8.93 5.55
C ASN A 41 5.51 -10.37 5.51
N LEU A 42 4.25 -10.54 5.88
CA LEU A 42 3.62 -11.85 6.10
C LEU A 42 3.32 -12.58 4.79
N ARG A 43 3.42 -13.91 4.78
CA ARG A 43 3.06 -14.76 3.62
C ARG A 43 1.62 -15.28 3.67
N PHE A 44 0.86 -14.85 4.66
CA PHE A 44 -0.51 -15.27 4.96
C PHE A 44 -1.27 -14.11 5.62
N GLY A 45 -2.58 -14.26 5.75
CA GLY A 45 -3.50 -13.26 6.28
C GLY A 45 -4.95 -13.72 6.16
N ASP A 46 -5.90 -12.78 6.29
CA ASP A 46 -7.31 -13.07 6.00
C ASP A 46 -7.50 -13.36 4.50
N ARG A 47 -8.12 -14.50 4.19
CA ARG A 47 -8.28 -15.04 2.82
C ARG A 47 -6.92 -15.17 2.10
N ASP A 48 -6.73 -14.47 0.99
CA ASP A 48 -5.52 -14.43 0.18
C ASP A 48 -4.64 -13.20 0.46
N SER A 49 -4.88 -12.49 1.57
CA SER A 49 -4.07 -11.32 1.96
C SER A 49 -2.65 -11.70 2.32
N VAL A 50 -1.68 -10.94 1.81
CA VAL A 50 -0.24 -11.11 2.09
C VAL A 50 0.47 -9.75 2.17
N GLY A 51 1.72 -9.78 2.62
CA GLY A 51 2.64 -8.65 2.63
C GLY A 51 2.40 -7.62 3.73
N LEU A 52 3.15 -6.51 3.64
CA LEU A 52 3.16 -5.43 4.63
C LEU A 52 1.80 -4.75 4.85
N PHE A 53 1.03 -4.62 3.78
CA PHE A 53 -0.25 -3.91 3.76
C PHE A 53 -1.46 -4.85 3.70
N GLN A 54 -1.24 -6.16 3.90
CA GLN A 54 -2.26 -7.22 3.88
C GLN A 54 -3.19 -7.15 2.65
N ARG A 55 -2.57 -7.08 1.46
CA ARG A 55 -3.27 -6.92 0.18
C ARG A 55 -3.45 -8.22 -0.56
N ARG A 56 -4.40 -8.21 -1.49
CA ARG A 56 -4.86 -9.39 -2.22
C ARG A 56 -4.63 -9.25 -3.70
N THR A 57 -4.28 -10.36 -4.32
CA THR A 57 -4.23 -10.45 -5.78
C THR A 57 -5.63 -10.27 -6.38
N SER A 58 -6.65 -10.83 -5.71
CA SER A 58 -8.07 -10.76 -6.09
C SER A 58 -8.64 -9.35 -6.23
N VAL A 59 -7.99 -8.33 -5.64
CA VAL A 59 -8.40 -6.92 -5.75
C VAL A 59 -7.47 -6.07 -6.62
N GLY A 60 -6.56 -6.70 -7.37
CA GLY A 60 -5.76 -6.04 -8.40
C GLY A 60 -4.43 -5.44 -7.92
N TRP A 61 -3.95 -5.77 -6.71
CA TRP A 61 -2.67 -5.27 -6.18
C TRP A 61 -1.41 -5.95 -6.78
N GLY A 62 -1.57 -6.80 -7.79
CA GLY A 62 -0.49 -7.55 -8.43
C GLY A 62 -0.45 -9.01 -8.00
N SER A 63 0.62 -9.73 -8.36
CA SER A 63 0.82 -11.13 -7.97
C SER A 63 1.26 -11.27 -6.50
N VAL A 64 1.12 -12.47 -5.91
CA VAL A 64 1.58 -12.75 -4.53
C VAL A 64 3.06 -12.40 -4.34
N ALA A 65 3.91 -12.66 -5.35
CA ALA A 65 5.33 -12.34 -5.31
C ALA A 65 5.58 -10.83 -5.24
N GLU A 66 4.74 -10.03 -5.89
CA GLU A 66 4.87 -8.57 -5.94
C GLU A 66 4.36 -7.91 -4.66
N ILE A 67 3.23 -8.38 -4.13
CA ILE A 67 2.69 -7.90 -2.86
C ILE A 67 3.66 -8.23 -1.70
N ASN A 68 4.32 -9.38 -1.78
CA ASN A 68 5.35 -9.80 -0.83
C ASN A 68 6.73 -9.17 -1.05
N HIS A 69 6.94 -8.43 -2.14
CA HIS A 69 8.18 -7.71 -2.35
C HIS A 69 8.06 -6.32 -1.74
N THR A 70 8.74 -6.06 -0.63
CA THR A 70 8.59 -4.85 0.20
C THR A 70 8.69 -3.55 -0.60
N VAL A 71 9.65 -3.44 -1.53
CA VAL A 71 9.78 -2.29 -2.45
C VAL A 71 8.58 -2.15 -3.39
N LYS A 72 8.17 -3.22 -4.09
CA LYS A 72 7.02 -3.17 -5.02
C LYS A 72 5.72 -2.84 -4.28
N SER A 73 5.48 -3.51 -3.15
CA SER A 73 4.35 -3.27 -2.26
C SER A 73 4.30 -1.81 -1.77
N SER A 74 5.45 -1.24 -1.38
CA SER A 74 5.55 0.17 -0.96
C SER A 74 5.32 1.15 -2.11
N ARG A 75 5.80 0.83 -3.32
CA ARG A 75 5.50 1.63 -4.52
C ARG A 75 4.00 1.62 -4.83
N ALA A 76 3.36 0.44 -4.74
CA ALA A 76 1.93 0.30 -4.96
C ALA A 76 1.12 1.11 -3.93
N PHE A 77 1.49 1.02 -2.65
CA PHE A 77 0.84 1.81 -1.60
C PHE A 77 0.92 3.31 -1.85
N HIS A 78 2.08 3.82 -2.26
CA HIS A 78 2.23 5.24 -2.56
C HIS A 78 1.54 5.67 -3.87
N GLY A 79 1.20 4.74 -4.78
CA GLY A 79 0.64 5.09 -6.09
C GLY A 79 1.72 5.39 -7.15
N VAL A 80 2.91 4.79 -7.01
CA VAL A 80 4.05 4.98 -7.93
C VAL A 80 4.54 3.65 -8.52
N ALA A 81 3.73 2.59 -8.39
CA ALA A 81 4.03 1.29 -8.97
C ALA A 81 3.66 1.24 -10.45
N SER A 82 4.52 0.61 -11.25
CA SER A 82 4.24 0.31 -12.66
C SER A 82 3.65 -1.09 -12.89
N HIS A 83 3.77 -1.99 -11.90
CA HIS A 83 3.35 -3.40 -12.02
C HIS A 83 1.87 -3.64 -11.72
N THR A 84 1.19 -2.63 -11.17
CA THR A 84 -0.24 -2.68 -10.89
C THR A 84 -0.90 -1.40 -11.39
N SER A 85 -2.13 -1.53 -11.85
CA SER A 85 -3.00 -0.39 -12.20
C SER A 85 -3.88 0.05 -11.03
N ASN A 86 -3.79 -0.60 -9.87
CA ASN A 86 -4.53 -0.16 -8.69
C ASN A 86 -3.92 1.12 -8.13
N GLY A 87 -4.78 2.10 -7.87
CA GLY A 87 -4.32 3.39 -7.35
C GLY A 87 -3.84 3.28 -5.90
N GLY A 88 -2.80 4.02 -5.58
CA GLY A 88 -2.29 4.17 -4.22
C GLY A 88 -2.67 5.51 -3.60
N LEU A 89 -1.90 5.93 -2.60
CA LEU A 89 -2.17 7.14 -1.81
C LEU A 89 -2.18 8.41 -2.66
N LEU A 90 -1.18 8.60 -3.53
CA LEU A 90 -1.07 9.81 -4.35
C LEU A 90 -2.22 9.96 -5.35
N ASP A 91 -2.87 8.86 -5.70
CA ASP A 91 -4.02 8.86 -6.61
C ASP A 91 -5.33 9.27 -5.92
N ILE A 92 -5.33 9.51 -4.60
CA ILE A 92 -6.52 9.86 -3.82
C ILE A 92 -6.61 11.39 -3.72
N ARG A 93 -7.59 12.00 -4.39
CA ARG A 93 -7.79 13.45 -4.30
C ARG A 93 -8.05 13.87 -2.85
N GLY A 94 -7.29 14.85 -2.37
CA GLY A 94 -7.46 15.42 -1.03
C GLY A 94 -6.89 14.60 0.13
N TRP A 95 -6.10 13.56 -0.14
CA TRP A 95 -5.52 12.73 0.92
C TRP A 95 -4.68 13.53 1.93
N GLN A 96 -4.08 14.65 1.49
CA GLN A 96 -3.26 15.50 2.34
C GLN A 96 -4.05 16.13 3.48
N GLN A 97 -5.35 16.40 3.26
CA GLN A 97 -6.25 16.98 4.26
C GLN A 97 -6.92 15.92 5.14
N MET A 98 -6.87 14.64 4.75
CA MET A 98 -7.41 13.54 5.54
C MET A 98 -6.58 13.30 6.80
N SER A 99 -7.22 12.78 7.86
CA SER A 99 -6.49 12.17 8.97
C SER A 99 -5.66 10.98 8.48
N ILE A 100 -4.65 10.57 9.25
CA ILE A 100 -3.82 9.40 8.90
C ILE A 100 -4.68 8.16 8.68
N THR A 101 -5.65 7.92 9.57
CA THR A 101 -6.57 6.78 9.49
C THR A 101 -7.47 6.86 8.27
N GLN A 102 -8.00 8.05 7.94
CA GLN A 102 -8.83 8.23 6.75
C GLN A 102 -8.04 7.97 5.46
N ALA A 103 -6.82 8.49 5.36
CA ALA A 103 -5.96 8.26 4.21
C ALA A 103 -5.58 6.77 4.07
N ALA A 104 -5.22 6.12 5.18
CA ALA A 104 -4.95 4.69 5.23
C ALA A 104 -6.16 3.87 4.77
N GLN A 105 -7.35 4.17 5.30
CA GLN A 105 -8.59 3.51 4.94
C GLN A 105 -8.94 3.72 3.47
N ALA A 106 -8.76 4.93 2.94
CA ALA A 106 -9.03 5.24 1.55
C ALA A 106 -8.13 4.44 0.60
N VAL A 107 -6.85 4.23 0.95
CA VAL A 107 -5.98 3.30 0.22
C VAL A 107 -6.49 1.87 0.41
N GLN A 108 -6.86 1.45 1.63
CA GLN A 108 -7.31 0.09 1.96
C GLN A 108 -8.60 -0.35 1.26
N CYS A 109 -9.58 0.53 1.10
CA CYS A 109 -10.80 0.25 0.33
C CYS A 109 -10.62 0.40 -1.19
N ARG A 110 -9.49 0.92 -1.66
CA ARG A 110 -9.28 1.16 -3.08
C ARG A 110 -8.99 -0.12 -3.83
N ASN A 111 -9.97 -0.51 -4.63
CA ASN A 111 -9.84 -1.51 -5.67
C ASN A 111 -10.09 -0.82 -7.01
N LYS A 112 -9.65 -1.44 -8.12
CA LYS A 112 -10.15 -1.07 -9.43
C LYS A 112 -11.68 -1.22 -9.40
N LEU A 113 -12.42 -0.11 -9.43
CA LEU A 113 -13.79 -0.16 -9.94
C LEU A 113 -13.66 -0.78 -11.32
N ARG A 114 -14.33 -1.93 -11.50
CA ARG A 114 -14.55 -2.54 -12.82
C ARG A 114 -14.89 -1.38 -13.75
N SER A 115 -14.04 -1.15 -14.75
CA SER A 115 -14.18 -0.06 -15.70
C SER A 115 -15.64 0.06 -16.11
N GLU A 116 -16.19 1.27 -16.04
CA GLU A 116 -17.49 1.62 -16.60
C GLU A 116 -17.57 1.09 -18.03
N HIS A 117 -18.15 -0.09 -18.22
CA HIS A 117 -18.57 -0.68 -19.49
C HIS A 117 -19.85 -1.44 -19.19
N SER A 118 -20.91 -0.67 -18.98
CA SER A 118 -22.28 -1.17 -19.04
C SER A 118 -23.22 -0.01 -19.40
N LEU A 119 -22.94 0.67 -20.51
CA LEU A 119 -23.93 1.45 -21.25
C LEU A 119 -23.46 1.56 -22.71
N THR A 120 -23.72 0.51 -23.49
CA THR A 120 -24.28 0.58 -24.86
C THR A 120 -24.76 -0.81 -25.26
#